data_AF-A0A7Y2DG99-F1
#
_entry.id   AF-A0A7Y2DG99-F1
#
_cell.length_a   1.000
_cell.length_b   1.000
_cell.length_c   1.000
_cell.angle_alpha   90.00
_cell.angle_beta   90.00
_cell.angle_gamma   90.00
#
_symmetry.space_group_name_H-M   'P 1'
#
loop_
_entity.id
_entity.type
_entity.pdbx_description
1 polymer ?
#
loop_
_entity_poly.entity_id
_entity_poly.type
_entity_poly.pdbx_seq_one_letter_code
_entity_poly.pdbx_strand_id
1 'polypeptide(L)'
;MAFGQQSGPPATHSQLRELTTLLEAAGHLDFRDARGPLGFTQRQAGGKFTRDEADAFIQQLQEEAWIAEGVMEAPEPEKATISRPKGRAAPKPTKADKALAALTDQQLATELQARGWVVMEP
;
A
#
# COMPACT_ATOMS: atom_id res chain seq x y z
N MET A 1 -24.67 8.72 10.10
CA MET A 1 -23.71 7.80 9.44
C MET A 1 -23.30 6.73 10.45
N ALA A 2 -23.55 5.44 10.19
CA ALA A 2 -23.32 4.36 11.15
C ALA A 2 -21.89 3.80 11.03
N PHE A 3 -20.97 4.30 11.85
CA PHE A 3 -19.65 3.69 12.04
C PHE A 3 -19.80 2.47 12.97
N GLY A 4 -19.67 1.26 12.44
CA GLY A 4 -19.60 0.04 13.26
C GLY A 4 -20.41 -1.17 12.80
N GLN A 5 -21.21 -1.07 11.74
CA GLN A 5 -21.77 -2.25 11.10
C GLN A 5 -20.67 -2.96 10.30
N GLN A 6 -20.35 -4.20 10.67
CA GLN A 6 -19.57 -5.09 9.81
C GLN A 6 -20.37 -5.23 8.51
N SER A 7 -19.90 -4.59 7.44
CA SER A 7 -20.48 -4.76 6.11
C SER A 7 -20.14 -6.16 5.62
N GLY A 8 -20.94 -7.14 6.01
CA GLY A 8 -20.91 -8.49 5.44
C GLY A 8 -20.45 -9.60 6.39
N PRO A 9 -20.54 -10.85 5.91
CA PRO A 9 -20.16 -12.04 6.67
C PRO A 9 -18.65 -12.02 7.01
N PRO A 10 -18.25 -12.67 8.11
CA PRO A 10 -16.84 -12.79 8.45
C PRO A 10 -16.08 -13.57 7.37
N ALA A 11 -14.80 -13.27 7.21
CA ALA A 11 -13.91 -14.02 6.32
C ALA A 11 -13.84 -15.50 6.75
N THR A 12 -13.75 -16.38 5.76
CA THR A 12 -13.59 -17.81 5.99
C THR A 12 -12.18 -18.13 6.47
N HIS A 13 -12.00 -19.28 7.13
CA HIS A 13 -10.68 -19.73 7.59
C HIS A 13 -9.69 -19.90 6.42
N SER A 14 -10.17 -20.38 5.28
CA SER A 14 -9.36 -20.54 4.07
C SER A 14 -8.84 -19.20 3.56
N GLN A 15 -9.71 -18.17 3.48
CA GLN A 15 -9.31 -16.82 3.07
C GLN A 15 -8.28 -16.21 4.02
N LEU A 16 -8.47 -16.34 5.34
CA LEU A 16 -7.49 -15.83 6.31
C LEU A 16 -6.14 -16.54 6.19
N ARG A 17 -6.15 -17.85 5.94
CA ARG A 17 -4.92 -18.63 5.72
C ARG A 17 -4.19 -18.18 4.47
N GLU A 18 -4.91 -18.04 3.35
CA GLU A 18 -4.37 -17.57 2.08
C GLU A 18 -3.79 -16.14 2.20
N LEU A 19 -4.55 -15.24 2.83
CA LEU A 19 -4.08 -13.88 3.13
C LEU A 19 -2.78 -13.90 3.95
N THR A 20 -2.68 -14.78 4.96
CA THR A 20 -1.45 -14.90 5.76
C THR A 20 -0.27 -15.40 4.93
N THR A 21 -0.48 -16.44 4.10
CA THR A 21 0.55 -16.96 3.21
C THR A 21 1.05 -15.91 2.22
N LEU A 22 0.16 -15.11 1.63
CA LEU A 22 0.53 -14.03 0.72
C LEU A 22 1.27 -12.90 1.42
N LEU A 23 0.92 -12.59 2.67
CA LEU A 23 1.64 -11.61 3.48
C LEU A 23 3.06 -12.07 3.81
N GLU A 24 3.23 -13.33 4.20
CA GLU A 24 4.54 -13.93 4.45
C GLU A 24 5.40 -13.91 3.19
N ALA A 25 4.82 -14.24 2.02
CA ALA A 25 5.49 -14.15 0.73
C ALA A 25 5.90 -12.71 0.37
N ALA A 26 5.09 -11.72 0.74
CA ALA A 26 5.40 -10.30 0.59
C ALA A 26 6.42 -9.77 1.64
N GLY A 27 6.86 -10.62 2.57
CA GLY A 27 7.85 -10.28 3.61
C GLY A 27 7.26 -9.74 4.92
N HIS A 28 5.95 -9.87 5.13
CA HIS A 28 5.28 -9.48 6.37
C HIS A 28 5.12 -10.67 7.32
N LEU A 29 5.38 -10.46 8.61
CA LEU A 29 5.27 -11.51 9.63
C LEU A 29 3.82 -11.79 10.06
N ASP A 30 2.98 -10.75 10.11
CA ASP A 30 1.63 -10.81 10.65
C ASP A 30 0.75 -9.68 10.08
N PHE A 31 -0.56 -9.76 10.28
CA PHE A 31 -1.51 -8.66 9.96
C PHE A 31 -1.18 -7.34 10.67
N ARG A 32 -0.47 -7.39 11.81
CA ARG A 32 -0.06 -6.19 12.53
C ARG A 32 1.08 -5.46 11.83
N ASP A 33 2.02 -6.22 11.28
CA ASP A 33 3.15 -5.70 10.53
C ASP A 33 2.68 -5.12 9.19
N ALA A 34 1.81 -5.87 8.50
CA ALA A 34 1.18 -5.45 7.25
C ALA A 34 0.26 -4.22 7.39
N ARG A 35 -0.10 -3.82 8.61
CA ARG A 35 -1.04 -2.73 8.88
C ARG A 35 -0.58 -1.38 8.31
N GLY A 36 0.70 -1.05 8.49
CA GLY A 36 1.27 0.19 7.96
C GLY A 36 1.28 0.21 6.44
N PRO A 37 1.98 -0.73 5.78
CA PRO A 37 2.14 -0.74 4.32
C PRO A 37 0.83 -0.99 3.56
N LEU A 38 -0.04 -1.88 4.04
CA LEU A 38 -1.32 -2.21 3.39
C LEU A 38 -2.50 -1.40 3.93
N GLY A 39 -2.28 -0.56 4.93
CA GLY A 39 -3.33 0.31 5.47
C GLY A 39 -4.45 -0.42 6.22
N PHE A 40 -4.19 -1.61 6.77
CA PHE A 40 -5.21 -2.33 7.52
C PHE A 40 -5.75 -1.51 8.70
N THR A 41 -7.04 -1.68 8.97
CA THR A 41 -7.67 -1.12 10.16
C THR A 41 -7.22 -1.86 11.42
N GLN A 42 -7.45 -1.26 12.59
CA GLN A 42 -7.11 -1.91 13.86
C GLN A 42 -7.83 -3.24 14.07
N ARG A 43 -9.05 -3.36 13.56
CA ARG A 43 -9.84 -4.59 13.57
C ARG A 43 -9.16 -5.68 12.72
N GLN A 44 -8.75 -5.33 11.52
CA GLN A 44 -8.10 -6.24 10.55
C GLN A 44 -6.71 -6.67 11.01
N ALA A 45 -5.95 -5.78 11.65
CA ALA A 45 -4.69 -6.13 12.31
C ALA A 45 -4.87 -7.17 13.44
N GLY A 46 -6.10 -7.33 13.96
CA GLY A 46 -6.49 -8.39 14.88
C GLY A 46 -7.06 -9.64 14.19
N GLY A 47 -6.86 -9.81 12.88
CA GLY A 47 -7.33 -10.94 12.09
C GLY A 47 -8.84 -10.92 11.76
N LYS A 48 -9.54 -9.83 12.06
CA LYS A 48 -10.98 -9.73 11.84
C LYS A 48 -11.25 -9.06 10.49
N PHE A 49 -11.43 -9.87 9.45
CA PHE A 49 -11.81 -9.44 8.11
C PHE A 49 -13.26 -9.84 7.80
N THR A 50 -13.94 -9.07 6.95
CA THR A 50 -15.13 -9.59 6.26
C THR A 50 -14.71 -10.39 5.04
N ARG A 51 -15.61 -11.19 4.47
CA ARG A 51 -15.35 -11.98 3.27
C ARG A 51 -14.85 -11.10 2.12
N ASP A 52 -15.59 -10.03 1.83
CA ASP A 52 -15.28 -9.12 0.73
C ASP A 52 -13.96 -8.36 0.96
N GLU A 53 -13.66 -8.00 2.22
CA GLU A 53 -12.38 -7.38 2.58
C GLU A 53 -11.21 -8.34 2.34
N ALA A 54 -11.34 -9.61 2.76
CA ALA A 54 -10.30 -10.60 2.58
C ALA A 54 -10.06 -10.89 1.09
N ASP A 55 -11.11 -11.05 0.29
CA ASP A 55 -11.00 -11.29 -1.16
C ASP A 55 -10.30 -10.13 -1.87
N ALA A 56 -10.62 -8.88 -1.51
CA ALA A 56 -9.98 -7.70 -2.09
C ALA A 56 -8.47 -7.62 -1.77
N PHE A 57 -8.07 -7.95 -0.54
CA PHE A 57 -6.65 -7.93 -0.17
C PHE A 57 -5.86 -9.11 -0.74
N ILE A 58 -6.48 -10.30 -0.84
CA ILE A 58 -5.88 -11.46 -1.51
C ILE A 58 -5.59 -11.11 -2.97
N GLN A 59 -6.56 -10.53 -3.69
CA GLN A 59 -6.38 -10.10 -5.07
C GLN A 59 -5.25 -9.07 -5.21
N GLN A 60 -5.22 -8.05 -4.36
CA GLN A 60 -4.17 -7.02 -4.40
C GLN A 60 -2.78 -7.63 -4.18
N LEU A 61 -2.62 -8.53 -3.19
CA LEU A 61 -1.34 -9.15 -2.88
C LEU A 61 -0.88 -10.11 -3.99
N GLN A 62 -1.81 -10.81 -4.63
CA GLN A 62 -1.51 -11.65 -5.80
C GLN A 62 -1.06 -10.81 -6.99
N GLU A 63 -1.70 -9.66 -7.25
CA GLU A 63 -1.27 -8.72 -8.30
C GLU A 63 0.12 -8.14 -8.00
N GLU A 64 0.38 -7.75 -6.74
CA GLU A 64 1.70 -7.25 -6.32
C GLU A 64 2.78 -8.35 -6.44
N ALA A 65 2.46 -9.59 -6.07
CA ALA A 65 3.36 -10.73 -6.23
C ALA A 65 3.63 -11.04 -7.71
N TRP A 66 2.61 -10.97 -8.57
CA TRP A 66 2.76 -11.12 -10.01
C TRP A 66 3.64 -10.03 -10.62
N ILE A 67 3.47 -8.78 -10.18
CA ILE A 67 4.32 -7.65 -10.59
C ILE A 67 5.76 -7.81 -10.06
N ALA A 68 5.95 -8.42 -8.89
CA ALA A 68 7.26 -8.64 -8.30
C ALA A 68 8.02 -9.81 -8.96
N GLU A 69 7.34 -10.89 -9.34
CA GLU A 69 7.94 -12.07 -10.00
C GLU A 69 8.08 -11.92 -11.52
N GLY A 70 7.22 -11.12 -12.17
CA GLY A 70 7.18 -10.93 -13.62
C GLY A 70 7.68 -9.56 -14.05
N VAL A 71 8.80 -9.54 -14.78
CA VAL A 71 9.33 -8.42 -15.55
C VAL A 71 8.20 -7.54 -16.14
N MET A 72 8.22 -6.25 -15.79
CA MET A 72 7.56 -5.11 -16.43
C MET A 72 6.67 -5.46 -17.66
N GLU A 73 5.36 -5.46 -17.48
CA GLU A 73 4.42 -5.03 -18.51
C GLU A 73 3.24 -4.34 -17.80
N ALA A 74 3.15 -3.04 -17.97
CA ALA A 74 2.02 -2.24 -17.48
C ALA A 74 0.74 -2.70 -18.18
N PRO A 75 -0.37 -2.99 -17.47
CA PRO A 75 -1.65 -3.00 -18.14
C PRO A 75 -2.03 -1.55 -18.43
N GLU A 76 -2.20 -1.22 -19.72
CA GLU A 76 -2.96 -0.05 -20.12
C GLU A 76 -4.34 -0.06 -19.41
N PRO A 77 -4.82 1.08 -18.90
CA PRO A 77 -6.04 1.13 -18.12
C PRO A 77 -7.25 1.07 -19.03
N GLU A 78 -7.71 -0.13 -19.38
CA GLU A 78 -9.06 -0.31 -19.90
C GLU A 78 -10.08 -0.28 -18.74
N LYS A 79 -10.76 0.87 -18.70
CA LYS A 79 -11.98 1.23 -17.97
C LYS A 79 -12.80 0.04 -17.44
N ALA A 80 -12.97 0.01 -16.12
CA ALA A 80 -14.21 -0.46 -15.50
C ALA A 80 -14.61 0.45 -14.35
N THR A 81 -15.86 0.88 -14.40
CA THR A 81 -16.53 1.90 -13.61
C THR A 81 -16.94 1.40 -12.22
N ILE A 82 -16.90 2.30 -11.22
CA ILE A 82 -17.94 2.59 -10.18
C ILE A 82 -17.34 2.88 -8.78
N SER A 83 -17.51 4.15 -8.39
CA SER A 83 -17.76 4.74 -7.06
C SER A 83 -16.78 4.58 -5.87
N ARG A 84 -16.16 5.71 -5.50
CA ARG A 84 -15.44 6.02 -4.24
C ARG A 84 -16.36 6.82 -3.29
N PRO A 85 -16.21 6.77 -1.95
CA PRO A 85 -15.32 7.70 -1.20
C PRO A 85 -14.67 7.05 0.07
N LYS A 86 -13.70 7.58 0.85
CA LYS A 86 -12.43 8.34 0.71
C LYS A 86 -11.78 8.41 2.12
N GLY A 87 -10.48 8.05 2.25
CA GLY A 87 -9.52 8.64 3.21
C GLY A 87 -8.85 7.68 4.22
N ARG A 88 -7.55 7.73 4.51
CA ARG A 88 -6.37 8.47 3.99
C ARG A 88 -5.15 7.57 4.21
N ALA A 89 -4.60 6.99 3.15
CA ALA A 89 -3.28 6.35 3.18
C ALA A 89 -2.20 7.44 3.07
N ALA A 90 -1.06 7.25 3.73
CA ALA A 90 0.12 8.08 3.53
C ALA A 90 0.43 8.14 2.02
N PRO A 91 0.77 9.32 1.47
CA PRO A 91 0.93 9.47 0.03
C PRO A 91 2.04 8.52 -0.44
N LYS A 92 1.68 7.59 -1.35
CA LYS A 92 2.69 6.82 -2.09
C LYS A 92 3.66 7.84 -2.70
N PRO A 93 4.99 7.64 -2.57
CA PRO A 93 5.96 8.57 -3.12
C PRO A 93 5.65 8.77 -4.61
N THR A 94 5.30 10.00 -4.93
CA THR A 94 4.91 10.40 -6.27
C THR A 94 6.11 10.25 -7.20
N LYS A 95 5.87 10.33 -8.51
CA LYS A 95 6.98 10.34 -9.48
C LYS A 95 8.00 11.45 -9.15
N ALA A 96 7.56 12.56 -8.56
CA ALA A 96 8.44 13.64 -8.10
C ALA A 96 9.28 13.22 -6.89
N ASP A 97 8.71 12.53 -5.90
CA ASP A 97 9.45 12.05 -4.73
C ASP A 97 10.52 11.03 -5.12
N LYS A 98 10.21 10.15 -6.09
CA LYS A 98 11.18 9.21 -6.65
C LYS A 98 12.30 9.89 -7.44
N ALA A 99 11.99 10.96 -8.17
CA ALA A 99 12.99 11.74 -8.89
C ALA A 99 13.92 12.51 -7.95
N LEU A 100 13.39 13.02 -6.83
CA LEU A 100 14.18 13.68 -5.78
C LEU A 100 15.09 12.68 -5.04
N ALA A 101 14.63 11.45 -4.81
CA ALA A 101 15.44 10.39 -4.19
C ALA A 101 16.61 9.89 -5.08
N ALA A 102 16.57 10.18 -6.38
CA ALA A 102 17.65 9.83 -7.30
C ALA A 102 18.78 10.88 -7.33
N LEU A 103 18.58 12.06 -6.75
CA LEU A 103 19.59 13.10 -6.64
C LEU A 103 20.44 12.88 -5.39
N THR A 104 21.74 13.19 -5.50
CA THR A 104 22.63 13.14 -4.33
C THR A 104 22.41 14.36 -3.43
N ASP A 105 22.70 14.22 -2.14
CA ASP A 105 22.57 15.31 -1.16
C ASP A 105 23.38 16.55 -1.56
N GLN A 106 24.56 16.35 -2.13
CA GLN A 106 25.42 17.42 -2.62
C GLN A 106 24.80 18.18 -3.81
N GLN A 107 24.12 17.48 -4.73
CA GLN A 107 23.40 18.10 -5.84
C GLN A 107 22.16 18.87 -5.34
N LEU A 108 21.44 18.29 -4.37
CA LEU A 108 20.28 18.93 -3.76
C LEU A 108 20.68 20.21 -2.99
N ALA A 109 21.78 20.15 -2.24
CA ALA A 109 22.32 21.31 -1.53
C ALA A 109 22.74 22.44 -2.47
N THR A 110 23.39 22.09 -3.59
CA THR A 110 23.81 23.05 -4.62
C THR A 110 22.60 23.75 -5.26
N GLU A 111 21.54 23.00 -5.57
CA GLU A 111 20.29 23.55 -6.11
C GLU A 111 19.57 24.49 -5.13
N LEU A 112 19.52 24.12 -3.85
CA LEU A 112 18.94 24.97 -2.82
C LEU A 112 19.74 26.27 -2.66
N GLN A 113 21.07 26.19 -2.66
CA GLN A 113 21.95 27.37 -2.57
C GLN A 113 21.87 28.28 -3.81
N ALA A 114 21.81 27.71 -5.02
CA ALA A 114 21.61 28.47 -6.25
C ALA A 114 20.27 29.22 -6.25
N ARG A 115 19.28 28.69 -5.55
CA ARG A 115 17.96 29.32 -5.33
C ARG A 115 17.93 30.30 -4.15
N GLY A 116 19.10 30.61 -3.56
CA GLY A 116 19.26 31.58 -2.50
C GLY A 116 18.97 31.04 -1.09
N TRP A 117 18.87 29.72 -0.91
CA TRP A 117 18.68 29.10 0.40
C TRP A 117 20.03 28.74 1.02
N VAL A 118 20.20 28.91 2.33
CA VAL A 118 21.41 28.49 3.04
C VAL A 118 21.20 27.06 3.54
N VAL A 119 22.05 26.12 3.10
CA VAL A 119 22.04 24.73 3.53
C VAL A 119 23.12 24.54 4.59
N MET A 120 22.75 23.97 5.73
CA MET A 120 23.68 23.55 6.78
C MET A 120 23.74 22.02 6.77
N GLU A 121 24.95 21.46 6.95
CA GLU A 121 25.08 20.03 7.20
C GLU A 121 24.49 19.71 8.59
N PRO A 122 23.77 18.58 8.74
CA PRO A 122 23.14 18.18 10.01
C PRO A 122 24.15 17.82 11.11
#